data_AF-X1B1N9-F1
#
_entry.id   AF-X1B1N9-F1
#
_cell.length_a   1.000
_cell.length_b   1.000
_cell.length_c   1.000
_cell.angle_alpha   90.00
_cell.angle_beta   90.00
_cell.angle_gamma   90.00
#
_symmetry.space_group_name_H-M   'P 1'
#
loop_
_entity.id
_entity.type
_entity.pdbx_description
1 polymer ?
#
loop_
_entity_poly.entity_id
_entity_poly.type
_entity_poly.pdbx_seq_one_letter_code
_entity_poly.pdbx_strand_id
1 'polypeptide(L)' 'MAVNPGQACAYKVGALKIVELRQRAIERLGPDFDLKEFHNIVLTNGAMPLNILEQQVDRWIASKTD' A
#
# COMPACT_ATOMS: atom_id res chain seq x y z
N MET A 1 -5.09 27.05 17.00
CA MET A 1 -5.17 25.73 16.35
C MET A 1 -4.18 25.72 15.21
N ALA A 2 -3.03 25.07 15.38
CA ALA A 2 -2.04 24.94 14.31
C ALA A 2 -2.64 24.05 13.21
N VAL A 3 -2.98 24.65 12.08
CA VAL A 3 -3.30 23.90 10.86
C VAL A 3 -1.99 23.29 10.42
N ASN A 4 -1.82 21.97 10.57
CA ASN A 4 -0.64 21.27 10.07
C ASN A 4 -0.66 21.34 8.54
N PRO A 5 0.12 22.23 7.89
CA PRO A 5 0.10 22.34 6.44
C PRO A 5 0.76 21.08 5.89
N GLY A 6 -0.03 20.24 5.21
CA GLY A 6 0.40 18.93 4.71
C GLY A 6 -0.35 17.73 5.28
N GLN A 7 -1.15 17.89 6.36
CA GLN A 7 -1.95 16.79 6.92
C GLN A 7 -3.01 16.29 5.93
N ALA A 8 -3.72 17.21 5.25
CA ALA A 8 -4.69 16.86 4.21
C ALA A 8 -4.04 16.29 2.94
N CYS A 9 -2.83 16.75 2.60
CA CYS A 9 -2.04 16.20 1.49
C CYS A 9 -1.54 14.79 1.83
N ALA A 10 -1.03 14.55 3.03
CA ALA A 10 -0.57 13.22 3.46
C ALA A 10 -1.71 12.20 3.47
N TYR A 11 -2.93 12.60 3.88
CA TYR A 11 -4.12 11.75 3.79
C TYR A 11 -4.50 11.40 2.34
N LYS A 12 -4.59 12.40 1.46
CA LYS A 12 -4.95 12.17 0.05
C LYS A 12 -3.85 11.42 -0.70
N VAL A 13 -2.59 11.78 -0.49
CA VAL A 13 -1.43 11.11 -1.07
C VAL A 13 -1.34 9.67 -0.56
N GLY A 14 -1.62 9.42 0.71
CA GLY A 14 -1.66 8.06 1.26
C GLY A 14 -2.78 7.21 0.67
N ALA A 15 -3.99 7.76 0.58
CA ALA A 15 -5.11 7.07 -0.05
C ALA A 15 -4.82 6.76 -1.53
N LEU A 16 -4.30 7.72 -2.30
CA LEU A 16 -3.92 7.53 -3.70
C LEU A 16 -2.82 6.47 -3.84
N LYS A 17 -1.80 6.51 -2.97
CA LYS A 17 -0.69 5.55 -3.00
C LYS A 17 -1.13 4.12 -2.71
N ILE A 18 -2.08 3.92 -1.79
CA ILE A 18 -2.65 2.58 -1.51
C ILE A 18 -3.41 2.05 -2.75
N VAL A 19 -4.17 2.91 -3.43
CA VAL A 19 -4.87 2.54 -4.67
C VAL A 19 -3.86 2.19 -5.79
N GLU A 20 -2.81 2.99 -5.96
CA GLU A 20 -1.72 2.71 -6.90
C GLU A 20 -0.99 1.41 -6.59
N LEU A 21 -0.69 1.13 -5.31
CA LEU A 21 -0.06 -0.12 -4.87
C LEU A 21 -0.93 -1.34 -5.18
N ARG A 22 -2.24 -1.23 -4.94
CA ARG A 22 -3.19 -2.29 -5.30
C ARG A 22 -3.20 -2.55 -6.80
N GLN A 23 -3.25 -1.48 -7.61
CA GLN A 23 -3.27 -1.60 -9.06
C GLN A 23 -1.99 -2.25 -9.60
N ARG A 24 -0.81 -1.83 -9.09
CA ARG A 24 0.48 -2.46 -9.41
C ARG A 24 0.53 -3.93 -9.04
N ALA A 25 0.01 -4.30 -7.87
CA ALA A 25 -0.05 -5.70 -7.45
C ALA A 25 -0.95 -6.54 -8.38
N ILE A 26 -2.12 -6.01 -8.77
CA ILE A 26 -3.02 -6.67 -9.73
C ILE A 26 -2.33 -6.86 -11.09
N GLU A 27 -1.63 -5.84 -11.58
CA GLU A 27 -0.91 -5.91 -12.86
C GLU A 27 0.27 -6.89 -12.83
N ARG A 28 0.96 -7.00 -11.69
CA ARG A 28 2.15 -7.85 -11.56
C ARG A 28 1.81 -9.32 -11.28
N LEU A 29 0.82 -9.55 -10.41
CA LEU A 29 0.44 -10.89 -9.96
C LEU A 29 -0.70 -11.48 -10.80
N GLY A 30 -1.52 -10.66 -11.46
CA GLY A 30 -2.62 -11.11 -12.32
C GLY A 30 -3.53 -12.10 -11.60
N PRO A 31 -3.59 -13.39 -12.03
CA PRO A 31 -4.42 -14.41 -11.39
C PRO A 31 -3.96 -14.79 -9.98
N ASP A 32 -2.69 -14.57 -9.64
CA ASP A 32 -2.12 -14.90 -8.31
C ASP A 32 -2.33 -13.76 -7.29
N PHE A 33 -3.02 -12.69 -7.68
CA PHE A 33 -3.37 -11.59 -6.79
C PHE A 33 -4.45 -12.02 -5.79
N ASP A 34 -4.11 -12.01 -4.50
CA ASP A 34 -5.09 -12.17 -3.42
C ASP A 34 -5.36 -10.84 -2.70
N LEU A 35 -6.61 -10.37 -2.80
CA LEU A 35 -7.09 -9.17 -2.13
C LEU A 35 -7.06 -9.28 -0.60
N LYS A 36 -7.24 -10.48 -0.04
CA LYS A 36 -7.17 -10.72 1.41
C LYS A 36 -5.74 -10.55 1.90
N GLU A 37 -4.76 -11.10 1.19
CA GLU A 37 -3.34 -10.93 1.53
C GLU A 37 -2.94 -9.46 1.42
N PHE A 38 -3.37 -8.76 0.36
CA PHE A 38 -3.14 -7.33 0.22
C PHE A 38 -3.71 -6.53 1.41
N HIS A 39 -4.97 -6.78 1.80
CA HIS A 39 -5.57 -6.11 2.95
C HIS A 39 -4.90 -6.48 4.27
N ASN A 40 -4.43 -7.72 4.44
CA ASN A 40 -3.64 -8.10 5.61
C ASN A 40 -2.35 -7.27 5.69
N ILE A 41 -1.60 -7.12 4.59
CA ILE A 41 -0.38 -6.31 4.57
C ILE A 41 -0.69 -4.84 4.93
N VAL A 42 -1.80 -4.29 4.44
CA VAL A 42 -2.20 -2.90 4.72
C VAL A 42 -2.69 -2.71 6.15
N LEU A 43 -3.45 -3.66 6.71
CA LEU A 43 -4.12 -3.53 8.01
C LEU A 43 -3.28 -4.05 9.18
N THR A 44 -2.50 -5.13 9.00
CA THR A 44 -1.72 -5.77 10.07
C THR A 44 -0.60 -4.87 10.57
N ASN A 45 -0.06 -4.00 9.73
CA ASN A 45 1.05 -3.12 10.10
C ASN A 45 0.62 -1.79 10.76
N GLY A 46 -0.69 -1.55 10.93
CA GLY A 46 -1.21 -0.35 11.59
C GLY A 46 -0.83 0.97 10.89
N ALA A 47 -0.79 2.07 11.65
CA ALA A 47 -0.42 3.38 11.13
C ALA A 47 1.10 3.46 10.84
N MET A 48 1.50 3.04 9.64
CA MET A 48 2.89 3.06 9.20
C MET A 48 3.14 4.13 8.13
N PRO A 49 4.39 4.63 8.01
CA PRO A 49 4.78 5.47 6.88
C PRO A 49 4.54 4.77 5.53
N LEU A 50 4.01 5.51 4.55
CA LEU A 50 3.64 4.98 3.22
C LEU A 50 4.78 4.32 2.47
N ASN A 51 6.01 4.81 2.66
CA ASN A 51 7.22 4.22 2.07
C ASN A 51 7.50 2.80 2.60
N ILE A 52 7.17 2.51 3.87
CA ILE A 52 7.32 1.17 4.44
C ILE A 52 6.23 0.25 3.91
N LEU A 53 5.00 0.75 3.77
CA LEU A 53 3.89 -0.01 3.17
C LEU A 53 4.24 -0.41 1.73
N GLU A 54 4.77 0.52 0.93
CA GLU A 54 5.24 0.24 -0.44
C GLU A 54 6.30 -0.88 -0.47
N GLN A 55 7.32 -0.79 0.38
CA GLN A 55 8.34 -1.85 0.49
C GLN A 55 7.79 -3.21 0.94
N GLN A 56 6.72 -3.25 1.73
CA GLN A 56 6.10 -4.51 2.13
C GLN A 56 5.29 -5.12 0.98
N VAL A 57 4.52 -4.29 0.26
CA VAL A 57 3.77 -4.73 -0.92
C VAL A 57 4.73 -5.23 -2.00
N ASP A 58 5.83 -4.51 -2.27
CA ASP A 58 6.83 -4.93 -3.26
C ASP A 58 7.49 -6.26 -2.88
N ARG A 59 7.83 -6.46 -1.59
CA ARG A 59 8.36 -7.74 -1.10
C ARG A 59 7.37 -8.88 -1.25
N TRP A 60 6.09 -8.64 -0.96
CA TRP A 60 5.05 -9.63 -1.14
C TRP A 60 4.86 -9.99 -2.61
N ILE A 61 4.80 -9.01 -3.50
CA ILE A 61 4.73 -9.24 -4.96
C ILE A 61 5.94 -10.07 -5.43
N ALA A 62 7.15 -9.74 -4.99
CA ALA A 62 8.35 -10.50 -5.33
C ALA A 62 8.25 -11.96 -4.85
N SER A 63 7.79 -12.18 -3.61
CA SER A 63 7.63 -13.54 -3.04
C SER A 63 6.60 -14.43 -3.74
N LYS A 64 5.75 -13.85 -4.59
CA LYS A 64 4.73 -14.57 -5.38
C LYS A 64 5.10 -14.73 -6.84
N THR A 65 6.14 -14.04 -7.31
CA THR A 65 6.62 -14.10 -8.70
C THR A 65 7.82 -15.04 -8.86
N ASP A 66 8.54 -15.35 -7.78
CA ASP A 66 9.52 -16.45 -7.68
C ASP A 66 8.83 -17.80 -7.43
#